data_AF-A0AAN6YKS5-F1
#
_entry.id   AF-A0AAN6YKS5-F1
#
_cell.length_a   1.000
_cell.length_b   1.000
_cell.length_c   1.000
_cell.angle_alpha   90.00
_cell.angle_beta   90.00
_cell.angle_gamma   90.00
#
_symmetry.space_group_name_H-M   'P 1'
#
loop_
_entity.id
_entity.type
_entity.pdbx_description
1 polymer ?
#
loop_
_entity_poly.entity_id
_entity_poly.type
_entity_poly.pdbx_seq_one_letter_code
_entity_poly.pdbx_strand_id
1 'polypeptide(L)'
;PGHNDNNSSGNLPPLQEFLSHLVHGSKLTTGILSFAMILIRRIEKGLQPKITGTACSKHQIVLTALIISDKWCSDVCFKNRSWVFLSDMTAYGYGFKLGLVDLSTSERQFLALLNWNL
;
A
#
# COMPACT_ATOMS: atom_id res chain seq x y z
N PRO A 1 -3.89 27.20 18.96
CA PRO A 1 -4.59 26.21 18.11
C PRO A 1 -3.69 25.00 17.86
N GLY A 2 -3.71 24.06 18.82
CA GLY A 2 -2.83 22.89 18.83
C GLY A 2 -3.17 21.91 17.72
N HIS A 3 -2.19 21.63 16.86
CA HIS A 3 -2.17 20.43 16.03
C HIS A 3 -1.90 19.25 16.96
N ASN A 4 -2.96 18.53 17.32
CA ASN A 4 -2.90 17.32 18.11
C ASN A 4 -2.62 16.17 17.14
N ASP A 5 -1.34 15.92 16.87
CA ASP A 5 -0.87 14.73 16.16
C ASP A 5 -1.10 13.50 17.04
N ASN A 6 -2.36 13.07 17.13
CA ASN A 6 -2.74 11.83 17.79
C ASN A 6 -2.21 10.66 16.97
N ASN A 7 -1.05 10.19 17.40
CA ASN A 7 -0.45 8.89 17.16
C ASN A 7 -1.49 7.77 16.93
N SER A 8 -1.83 7.48 15.67
CA SER A 8 -2.68 6.34 15.25
C SER A 8 -1.99 4.98 15.42
N SER A 9 -1.17 4.81 16.45
CA SER A 9 -0.58 3.52 16.86
C SER A 9 -1.59 2.60 17.56
N GLY A 10 -2.88 2.95 17.54
CA GLY A 10 -3.98 2.10 17.99
C GLY A 10 -4.24 0.97 17.00
N ASN A 11 -3.64 -0.18 17.26
CA ASN A 11 -3.92 -1.48 16.63
C ASN A 11 -3.74 -1.51 15.10
N LEU A 12 -2.53 -1.31 14.61
CA LEU A 12 -2.19 -1.60 13.20
C LEU A 12 -2.07 -3.12 13.01
N PRO A 13 -2.57 -3.69 11.89
CA PRO A 13 -2.38 -5.10 11.60
C PRO A 13 -0.91 -5.44 11.42
N PRO A 14 -0.50 -6.69 11.73
CA PRO A 14 0.76 -7.23 11.25
C PRO A 14 0.81 -7.18 9.72
N LEU A 15 1.95 -6.82 9.14
CA LEU A 15 2.10 -6.69 7.68
C LEU A 15 1.73 -7.99 6.93
N GLN A 16 2.06 -9.14 7.52
CA GLN A 16 1.72 -10.46 6.96
C GLN A 16 0.20 -10.69 6.92
N GLU A 17 -0.52 -10.26 7.96
CA GLU A 17 -1.98 -10.38 8.03
C GLU A 17 -2.66 -9.42 7.06
N PHE A 18 -2.16 -8.19 6.97
CA PHE A 18 -2.57 -7.22 5.96
C PHE A 18 -2.38 -7.76 4.54
N LEU A 19 -1.20 -8.29 4.24
CA LEU A 19 -0.90 -8.87 2.94
C LEU A 19 -1.82 -10.07 2.65
N SER A 20 -1.99 -10.97 3.63
CA SER A 20 -2.89 -12.12 3.49
C SER A 20 -4.30 -11.67 3.13
N HIS A 21 -4.87 -10.71 3.88
CA HIS A 21 -6.20 -10.18 3.62
C HIS A 21 -6.33 -9.58 2.21
N LEU A 22 -5.35 -8.78 1.79
CA LEU A 22 -5.34 -8.20 0.44
C LEU A 22 -5.32 -9.28 -0.62
N VAL A 23 -4.44 -10.27 -0.51
CA VAL A 23 -4.30 -11.37 -1.48
C VAL A 23 -5.60 -12.18 -1.60
N HIS A 24 -6.22 -12.52 -0.47
CA HIS A 24 -7.50 -13.24 -0.46
C HIS A 24 -8.63 -12.40 -1.08
N GLY A 25 -8.67 -11.09 -0.81
CA GLY A 25 -9.72 -10.19 -1.32
C GLY A 25 -9.55 -9.80 -2.81
N SER A 26 -8.32 -9.78 -3.32
CA SER A 26 -8.01 -9.33 -4.69
C SER A 26 -7.78 -10.46 -5.69
N LYS A 27 -7.70 -11.73 -5.25
CA LYS A 27 -7.49 -12.91 -6.11
C LYS A 27 -6.28 -12.80 -7.05
N LEU A 28 -5.23 -12.09 -6.63
CA LEU A 28 -4.05 -11.87 -7.45
C LEU A 28 -3.26 -13.17 -7.68
N THR A 29 -2.63 -13.26 -8.86
CA THR A 29 -1.75 -14.39 -9.18
C THR A 29 -0.38 -14.23 -8.52
N THR A 30 0.37 -15.33 -8.40
CA THR A 30 1.75 -15.32 -7.89
C THR A 30 2.67 -14.38 -8.69
N GLY A 31 2.40 -14.20 -10.00
CA GLY A 31 3.14 -13.28 -10.86
C GLY A 31 3.01 -11.82 -10.40
N ILE A 32 1.79 -11.40 -10.05
CA ILE A 32 1.51 -10.04 -9.56
C ILE A 32 2.22 -9.78 -8.23
N LEU A 33 2.20 -10.75 -7.31
CA LEU A 33 2.91 -10.65 -6.03
C LEU A 33 4.43 -10.55 -6.22
N SER A 34 4.97 -11.32 -7.16
CA SER A 34 6.39 -11.30 -7.50
C SER A 34 6.80 -9.94 -8.07
N PHE A 35 5.99 -9.38 -8.97
CA PHE A 35 6.20 -8.05 -9.53
C PHE A 35 6.14 -6.96 -8.44
N ALA A 36 5.16 -7.02 -7.53
CA ALA A 36 5.05 -6.09 -6.41
C ALA A 36 6.30 -6.11 -5.51
N MET A 37 6.82 -7.30 -5.20
CA MET A 37 8.06 -7.44 -4.43
C MET A 37 9.28 -6.83 -5.15
N ILE A 38 9.36 -6.99 -6.47
CA ILE A 38 10.42 -6.37 -7.28
C ILE A 38 10.30 -4.84 -7.23
N LEU A 39 9.11 -4.28 -7.39
CA LEU A 39 8.89 -2.83 -7.32
C LEU A 39 9.30 -2.25 -5.95
N ILE A 40 8.92 -2.92 -4.86
CA ILE A 40 9.32 -2.51 -3.49
C ILE A 40 10.85 -2.48 -3.38
N ARG A 41 11.54 -3.54 -3.82
CA ARG A 41 13.02 -3.58 -3.80
C ARG A 41 13.68 -2.51 -4.66
N ARG A 42 13.03 -2.08 -5.75
CA ARG A 42 13.55 -1.03 -6.62
C ARG A 42 13.47 0.34 -5.95
N ILE A 43 12.36 0.64 -5.27
CA ILE A 43 12.22 1.90 -4.55
C ILE A 43 13.08 1.93 -3.28
N GLU A 44 13.31 0.79 -2.62
CA GLU A 44 14.19 0.71 -1.44
C GLU A 44 15.60 1.27 -1.70
N LYS A 45 16.11 1.13 -2.94
CA LYS A 45 17.40 1.71 -3.34
C LYS A 45 17.37 3.24 -3.48
N GLY A 46 16.20 3.81 -3.76
CA GLY A 46 16.00 5.25 -3.97
C GLY A 46 15.43 5.98 -2.75
N LEU A 47 14.87 5.26 -1.78
CA LEU A 47 14.45 5.83 -0.50
C LEU A 47 15.70 6.29 0.26
N GLN A 48 15.89 7.61 0.35
CA GLN A 48 16.88 8.16 1.27
C GLN A 48 16.55 7.68 2.69
N PRO A 49 17.56 7.30 3.51
CA PRO A 49 17.36 6.73 4.86
C PRO A 49 16.69 7.70 5.86
N LYS A 50 16.33 8.91 5.43
CA LYS A 50 15.78 9.99 6.24
C LYS A 50 14.25 10.04 6.27
N ILE A 51 13.56 9.21 5.49
CA ILE A 51 12.10 9.05 5.57
C ILE A 51 11.82 7.89 6.53
N THR A 52 12.00 8.15 7.82
CA THR A 52 11.67 7.21 8.89
C THR A 52 10.13 7.13 8.97
N GLY A 53 9.55 6.27 8.13
CA GLY A 53 8.11 6.15 7.94
C GLY A 53 7.41 5.65 9.20
N THR A 54 6.34 6.36 9.58
CA THR A 54 5.33 5.89 10.54
C THR A 54 4.83 4.48 10.15
N ALA A 55 4.38 3.66 11.09
CA ALA A 55 4.02 2.25 10.81
C ALA A 55 2.97 2.07 9.69
N CYS A 56 2.12 3.07 9.46
CA CYS A 56 1.18 3.14 8.32
C CYS A 56 1.88 3.24 6.96
N SER A 57 3.07 3.86 6.89
CA SER A 57 3.84 4.04 5.67
C SER A 57 4.26 2.71 5.02
N LYS A 58 4.64 1.69 5.82
CA LYS A 58 4.98 0.36 5.29
C LYS A 58 3.77 -0.33 4.63
N HIS A 59 2.61 -0.24 5.26
CA HIS A 59 1.36 -0.80 4.74
C HIS A 59 0.94 -0.09 3.44
N GLN A 60 1.05 1.24 3.40
CA GLN A 60 0.81 2.04 2.20
C GLN A 60 1.76 1.67 1.05
N ILE A 61 3.05 1.48 1.33
CA ILE A 61 4.04 1.09 0.32
C ILE A 61 3.69 -0.28 -0.27
N VAL A 62 3.40 -1.28 0.57
CA VAL A 62 3.01 -2.62 0.12
C VAL A 62 1.72 -2.58 -0.70
N LEU A 63 0.70 -1.88 -0.21
CA LEU A 63 -0.57 -1.73 -0.92
C LEU A 63 -0.37 -1.04 -2.28
N THR A 64 0.43 0.02 -2.32
CA THR A 64 0.69 0.79 -3.54
C THR A 64 1.44 -0.07 -4.58
N ALA A 65 2.44 -0.83 -4.15
CA ALA A 65 3.15 -1.75 -5.02
C ALA A 65 2.22 -2.83 -5.60
N LEU A 66 1.30 -3.37 -4.80
CA LEU A 66 0.28 -4.33 -5.26
C LEU A 66 -0.66 -3.71 -6.29
N ILE A 67 -1.13 -2.49 -6.05
CA ILE A 67 -2.03 -1.77 -6.98
C ILE A 67 -1.35 -1.57 -8.33
N ILE A 68 -0.11 -1.08 -8.33
CA ILE A 68 0.64 -0.85 -9.57
C ILE A 68 0.86 -2.17 -10.30
N SER A 69 1.16 -3.24 -9.57
CA SER A 69 1.38 -4.56 -10.15
C SER A 69 0.11 -5.15 -10.76
N ASP A 70 -1.03 -5.03 -10.08
CA ASP A 70 -2.33 -5.44 -10.62
C ASP A 70 -2.68 -4.65 -11.88
N LYS A 71 -2.49 -3.32 -11.86
CA LYS A 71 -2.73 -2.46 -13.02
C LYS A 71 -1.83 -2.77 -14.22
N TRP A 72 -0.61 -3.25 -13.96
CA TRP A 72 0.37 -3.55 -15.01
C TRP A 72 0.17 -4.93 -15.63
N CYS A 73 -0.19 -5.92 -14.80
CA CYS A 73 -0.28 -7.31 -15.24
C CYS A 73 -1.70 -7.77 -15.62
N SER A 74 -2.74 -7.05 -15.22
CA SER A 74 -4.14 -7.45 -15.44
C SER A 74 -4.80 -6.62 -16.56
N ASP A 75 -5.46 -7.28 -17.51
CA ASP A 75 -6.26 -6.62 -18.57
C ASP A 75 -7.49 -5.89 -18.00
N VAL A 76 -7.98 -6.32 -16.84
CA VAL A 76 -9.06 -5.68 -16.07
C VAL A 76 -8.58 -5.50 -14.64
N CYS A 77 -8.32 -4.26 -14.24
CA CYS A 77 -7.76 -3.95 -12.93
C CYS A 77 -8.79 -3.27 -12.00
N PHE A 78 -8.57 -3.41 -10.69
CA PHE A 78 -9.39 -2.74 -9.69
C PHE A 78 -9.10 -1.22 -9.65
N LYS A 79 -10.16 -0.42 -9.54
CA LYS A 79 -10.02 1.03 -9.30
C LYS A 79 -9.52 1.28 -7.88
N ASN A 80 -8.84 2.40 -7.64
CA ASN A 80 -8.34 2.79 -6.31
C ASN A 80 -9.44 2.77 -5.23
N ARG A 81 -10.69 3.07 -5.60
CA ARG A 81 -11.83 2.97 -4.69
C ARG A 81 -12.04 1.56 -4.17
N SER A 82 -11.93 0.54 -5.01
CA SER A 82 -12.04 -0.87 -4.63
C SER A 82 -10.90 -1.29 -3.69
N TRP A 83 -9.68 -0.81 -3.95
CA TRP A 83 -8.53 -1.05 -3.09
C TRP A 83 -8.64 -0.38 -1.71
N VAL A 84 -9.27 0.79 -1.61
CA VAL A 84 -9.62 1.40 -0.32
C VAL A 84 -10.53 0.48 0.49
N PHE A 85 -11.58 -0.07 -0.13
CA PHE A 85 -12.47 -0.99 0.56
C PHE A 85 -11.77 -2.28 0.99
N LEU A 86 -10.89 -2.84 0.13
CA LEU A 86 -10.12 -4.05 0.45
C LEU A 86 -9.05 -3.83 1.52
N SER A 87 -8.56 -2.61 1.68
CA SER A 87 -7.54 -2.27 2.69
C SER A 87 -8.13 -1.86 4.03
N ASP A 88 -9.45 -1.70 4.14
CA ASP A 88 -10.13 -1.42 5.41
C ASP A 88 -10.12 -2.67 6.30
N MET A 89 -9.38 -2.61 7.41
CA MET A 89 -9.28 -3.71 8.38
C MET A 89 -10.04 -3.44 9.68
N THR A 90 -10.89 -2.41 9.71
CA THR A 90 -11.67 -2.05 10.90
C THR A 90 -12.62 -3.16 11.35
N ALA A 91 -13.13 -3.95 10.41
CA ALA A 91 -13.96 -5.14 10.70
C ALA A 91 -13.22 -6.24 11.47
N TYR A 92 -11.88 -6.28 11.40
CA TYR A 92 -11.04 -7.26 12.10
C TYR A 92 -10.47 -6.71 13.43
N GLY A 93 -10.97 -5.56 13.88
CA GLY A 93 -10.54 -4.92 15.13
C GLY A 93 -9.31 -4.03 15.00
N TYR A 94 -8.74 -3.89 13.80
CA TYR A 94 -7.59 -3.02 13.55
C TYR A 94 -8.01 -1.57 13.27
N GLY A 95 -7.23 -0.59 13.73
CA GLY A 95 -7.45 0.83 13.46
C GLY A 95 -6.99 1.28 12.06
N PHE A 96 -6.76 0.34 11.13
CA PHE A 96 -6.21 0.65 9.81
C PHE A 96 -7.30 0.86 8.76
N LYS A 97 -7.35 2.10 8.25
CA LYS A 97 -8.21 2.50 7.14
C LYS A 97 -7.51 3.57 6.31
N LEU A 98 -7.33 3.31 5.02
CA LEU A 98 -6.67 4.25 4.12
C LEU A 98 -7.70 5.06 3.30
N GLY A 99 -7.52 6.37 3.23
CA GLY A 99 -8.37 7.24 2.41
C GLY A 99 -8.07 7.09 0.91
N LEU A 100 -9.05 7.42 0.06
CA LEU A 100 -8.87 7.41 -1.39
C LEU A 100 -7.81 8.41 -1.87
N VAL A 101 -7.77 9.59 -1.23
CA VAL A 101 -6.79 10.63 -1.54
C VAL A 101 -5.39 10.18 -1.16
N ASP A 102 -5.24 9.58 0.03
CA ASP A 102 -3.96 9.08 0.52
C ASP A 102 -3.43 7.98 -0.40
N LEU A 103 -4.29 7.02 -0.79
CA LEU A 103 -3.93 5.94 -1.69
C LEU A 103 -3.53 6.46 -3.09
N SER A 104 -4.30 7.42 -3.62
CA SER A 104 -3.98 7.99 -4.92
C SER A 104 -2.70 8.83 -4.89
N THR A 105 -2.40 9.44 -3.75
CA THR A 105 -1.17 10.21 -3.54
C THR A 105 0.03 9.27 -3.38
N SER A 106 -0.10 8.19 -2.60
CA SER A 106 0.95 7.19 -2.44
C SER A 106 1.28 6.54 -3.78
N GLU A 107 0.29 6.24 -4.62
CA GLU A 107 0.48 5.73 -5.98
C GLU A 107 1.32 6.68 -6.85
N ARG A 108 0.97 7.97 -6.88
CA ARG A 108 1.74 8.96 -7.65
C ARG A 108 3.16 9.13 -7.13
N GLN A 109 3.34 9.17 -5.82
CA GLN A 109 4.66 9.28 -5.19
C GLN A 109 5.53 8.05 -5.50
N PHE A 110 4.95 6.85 -5.44
CA PHE A 110 5.65 5.60 -5.75
C PHE A 110 6.09 5.57 -7.22
N LEU A 111 5.23 5.97 -8.16
CA LEU A 111 5.57 6.08 -9.58
C LEU A 111 6.65 7.13 -9.85
N ALA A 112 6.60 8.27 -9.15
CA ALA A 112 7.63 9.30 -9.23
C ALA A 112 9.00 8.77 -8.74
N LEU A 113 9.02 8.00 -7.65
CA LEU A 113 10.24 7.34 -7.15
C LEU A 113 10.82 6.32 -8.14
N LEU A 114 9.94 5.64 -8.89
CA LEU A 114 10.36 4.74 -9.97
C LEU A 114 10.78 5.46 -11.25
N ASN A 115 10.60 6.79 -11.33
CA ASN A 115 10.73 7.56 -12.56
C ASN A 115 9.93 6.93 -13.73
N TRP A 116 8.72 6.44 -13.42
CA TRP A 116 7.84 5.75 -14.38
C TRP A 116 8.46 4.51 -15.06
N ASN A 117 9.56 3.98 -14.52
CA ASN A 117 10.21 2.78 -15.03
C ASN A 117 9.58 1.55 -14.37
N LEU A 118 8.48 1.08 -14.97
CA LEU A 118 7.75 -0.12 -14.58
C LEU A 118 8.37 -1.36 -15.25
#